data_AF-A0A7S9KJW2-F1
#
_entry.id   AF-A0A7S9KJW2-F1
#
_cell.length_a   1.000
_cell.length_b   1.000
_cell.length_c   1.000
_cell.angle_alpha   90.00
_cell.angle_beta   90.00
_cell.angle_gamma   90.00
#
_symmetry.space_group_name_H-M   'P 1'
#
loop_
_entity.id
_entity.type
_entity.pdbx_description
1 polymer ?
#
loop_
_entity_poly.entity_id
_entity_poly.type
_entity_poly.pdbx_seq_one_letter_code
_entity_poly.pdbx_strand_id
1 'polypeptide(L)'
;MTRVLFIIFAVELVAQFINAVGATQINDLIWTLINYLPISTSKAAAEQRTLQAEYLKIRRELSATSSQDEFAKWAKLRRQHDKKLEQLDAAKKELEAARSNFDRYLTAIRMLVTKVPQYFVPFWYGKEPMFWLPYGWFPYYAEWIISFPRAPLGSVSAPSWQLACSGVLTLLSEILVFIGKQLFRQSNTKVPIPAQTASKKAPGSSEKLDVKKDL
;
A
#
# COMPACT_ATOMS: atom_id res chain seq x y z
N MET A 1 21.10 -7.02 30.71
CA MET A 1 21.22 -7.86 29.50
C MET A 1 19.85 -8.30 28.98
N THR A 2 19.05 -9.11 29.70
CA THR A 2 17.78 -9.65 29.16
C THR A 2 16.76 -8.59 28.76
N ARG A 3 16.67 -7.48 29.50
CA ARG A 3 15.77 -6.36 29.16
C ARG A 3 16.04 -5.76 27.78
N VAL A 4 17.31 -5.64 27.40
CA VAL A 4 17.72 -5.03 26.12
C VAL A 4 17.36 -5.95 24.95
N LEU A 5 17.56 -7.26 25.11
CA LEU A 5 17.14 -8.27 24.13
C LEU A 5 15.64 -8.18 23.83
N PHE A 6 14.80 -8.09 24.88
CA PHE A 6 13.35 -7.95 24.73
C PHE A 6 12.95 -6.62 24.09
N ILE A 7 13.66 -5.53 24.41
CA ILE A 7 13.39 -4.22 23.78
C ILE A 7 13.70 -4.28 22.28
N ILE A 8 14.86 -4.81 21.89
CA ILE A 8 15.24 -4.95 20.47
C ILE A 8 14.22 -5.84 19.74
N PHE A 9 13.84 -6.96 20.35
CA PHE A 9 12.82 -7.84 19.79
C PHE A 9 11.45 -7.16 19.65
N ALA A 10 11.00 -6.42 20.67
CA ALA A 10 9.73 -5.69 20.64
C ALA A 10 9.73 -4.59 19.56
N VAL A 11 10.84 -3.88 19.40
CA VAL A 11 11.01 -2.87 18.33
C VAL A 11 10.91 -3.52 16.95
N GLU A 12 11.59 -4.65 16.73
CA GLU A 12 11.49 -5.40 15.47
C GLU A 12 10.08 -5.97 15.24
N LEU A 13 9.41 -6.45 16.27
CA LEU A 13 8.04 -6.93 16.18
C LEU A 13 7.09 -5.81 15.75
N VAL A 14 7.17 -4.64 16.40
CA VAL A 14 6.36 -3.47 16.03
C VAL A 14 6.68 -3.00 14.62
N ALA A 15 7.96 -2.97 14.24
CA ALA A 15 8.39 -2.61 12.90
C ALA A 15 7.80 -3.57 11.84
N GLN A 16 7.89 -4.87 12.08
CA GLN A 16 7.34 -5.89 11.18
C GLN A 16 5.82 -5.84 11.13
N PHE A 17 5.15 -5.57 12.25
CA PHE A 17 3.70 -5.40 12.30
C PHE A 17 3.25 -4.21 11.45
N ILE A 18 3.92 -3.06 11.58
CA ILE A 18 3.63 -1.87 10.75
C ILE A 18 3.86 -2.16 9.27
N ASN A 19 4.92 -2.90 8.93
CA ASN A 19 5.18 -3.31 7.55
C ASN A 19 4.13 -4.31 7.03
N ALA A 20 3.64 -5.22 7.89
CA ALA A 20 2.66 -6.24 7.54
C ALA A 20 1.26 -5.67 7.31
N VAL A 21 0.83 -4.68 8.09
CA VAL A 21 -0.47 -4.01 7.92
C VAL A 21 -0.52 -3.22 6.60
N GLY A 22 0.63 -2.76 6.11
CA GLY A 22 0.76 -2.09 4.81
C GLY A 22 0.51 -0.58 4.86
N ALA A 23 1.23 0.16 4.02
CA ALA A 23 1.21 1.63 4.01
C ALA A 23 -0.17 2.18 3.65
N THR A 24 -0.82 1.57 2.66
CA THR A 24 -2.07 2.06 2.08
C THR A 24 -3.24 1.85 3.03
N GLN A 25 -3.30 0.72 3.73
CA GLN A 25 -4.36 0.43 4.70
C GLN A 25 -4.33 1.39 5.89
N ILE A 26 -3.13 1.69 6.40
CA ILE A 26 -2.95 2.64 7.51
C ILE A 26 -3.33 4.05 7.05
N ASN A 27 -2.86 4.46 5.87
CA ASN A 27 -3.16 5.78 5.33
C ASN A 27 -4.67 5.98 5.10
N ASP A 28 -5.35 4.98 4.51
CA ASP A 28 -6.79 5.03 4.29
C ASP A 28 -7.57 5.02 5.62
N LEU A 29 -7.13 4.25 6.62
CA LEU A 29 -7.76 4.22 7.94
C LEU A 29 -7.60 5.56 8.68
N ILE A 30 -6.42 6.19 8.59
CA ILE A 30 -6.20 7.50 9.19
C ILE A 30 -6.96 8.58 8.41
N TRP A 31 -7.00 8.52 7.08
CA TRP A 31 -7.77 9.46 6.26
C TRP A 31 -9.27 9.38 6.55
N THR A 32 -9.81 8.16 6.70
CA THR A 32 -11.21 7.96 7.10
C THR A 32 -11.46 8.43 8.52
N LEU A 33 -10.55 8.19 9.46
CA LEU A 33 -10.65 8.67 10.83
C LEU A 33 -10.63 10.20 10.91
N ILE A 34 -9.72 10.86 10.20
CA ILE A 34 -9.64 12.33 10.16
C ILE A 34 -10.90 12.93 9.53
N ASN A 35 -11.45 12.34 8.48
CA ASN A 35 -12.71 12.80 7.89
C ASN A 35 -13.93 12.51 8.78
N TYR A 36 -13.82 11.54 9.69
CA TYR A 36 -14.84 11.27 10.70
C TYR A 36 -14.74 12.25 11.88
N LEU A 37 -13.54 12.72 12.21
CA LEU A 37 -13.37 13.82 13.16
C LEU A 37 -13.84 15.13 12.51
N PRO A 38 -14.57 15.99 13.23
CA PRO A 38 -15.11 17.25 12.72
C PRO A 38 -14.03 18.35 12.62
N ILE A 39 -12.86 18.03 12.07
CA ILE A 39 -11.72 18.94 11.92
C ILE A 39 -11.73 19.45 10.48
N SER A 40 -12.09 20.73 10.28
CA SER A 40 -12.02 21.59 9.07
C SER A 40 -12.52 21.05 7.70
N THR A 41 -12.29 19.78 7.36
CA THR A 41 -12.74 19.10 6.14
C THR A 41 -14.26 19.01 6.05
N SER A 42 -14.98 19.04 7.18
CA SER A 42 -16.45 19.04 7.18
C SER A 42 -17.05 20.30 6.54
N LYS A 43 -16.39 21.46 6.67
CA LYS A 43 -16.82 22.71 6.00
C LYS A 43 -16.53 22.67 4.50
N ALA A 44 -15.34 22.23 4.11
CA ALA A 44 -14.98 22.05 2.70
C ALA A 44 -15.86 20.99 2.01
N ALA A 45 -16.19 19.90 2.70
CA ALA A 45 -17.09 18.86 2.20
C ALA A 45 -18.55 19.35 2.08
N ALA A 46 -19.01 20.19 3.01
CA ALA A 46 -20.33 20.82 2.93
C ALA A 46 -20.41 21.77 1.72
N GLU A 47 -19.40 22.61 1.51
CA GLU A 47 -19.31 23.51 0.34
C GLU A 47 -19.22 22.74 -0.98
N GLN A 48 -18.53 21.60 -1.01
CA GLN A 48 -18.53 20.75 -2.21
C GLN A 48 -19.92 20.18 -2.51
N ARG A 49 -20.69 19.78 -1.50
CA ARG A 49 -22.06 19.27 -1.70
C ARG A 49 -22.99 20.37 -2.22
N THR A 50 -22.86 21.61 -1.73
CA THR A 50 -23.66 22.73 -2.24
C THR A 50 -23.29 23.07 -3.69
N LEU A 51 -22.00 23.12 -4.03
CA LEU A 51 -21.53 23.33 -5.41
C LEU A 51 -21.99 22.21 -6.36
N GLN A 52 -21.97 20.95 -5.94
CA GLN A 52 -22.51 19.84 -6.72
C GLN A 52 -24.02 19.95 -6.93
N ALA A 53 -24.77 20.33 -5.89
CA ALA A 53 -26.21 20.53 -5.99
C ALA A 53 -26.56 21.67 -6.97
N GLU A 54 -25.82 22.78 -6.92
CA GLU A 54 -25.96 23.90 -7.88
C GLU A 54 -25.60 23.47 -9.30
N TYR A 55 -24.50 22.74 -9.49
CA TYR A 55 -24.11 22.20 -10.79
C TYR A 55 -25.19 21.28 -11.39
N LEU A 56 -25.78 20.40 -10.57
CA LEU A 56 -26.87 19.51 -11.01
C LEU A 56 -28.17 20.27 -11.33
N LYS A 57 -28.44 21.40 -10.66
CA LYS A 57 -29.57 22.28 -11.00
C LYS A 57 -29.34 22.95 -12.35
N ILE A 58 -28.19 23.58 -12.56
CA ILE A 58 -27.84 24.25 -13.83
C ILE A 58 -27.81 23.26 -14.99
N ARG A 59 -27.29 22.04 -14.76
CA ARG A 59 -27.31 20.97 -15.78
C ARG A 59 -28.73 20.58 -16.19
N ARG A 60 -29.66 20.50 -15.24
CA ARG A 60 -31.08 20.22 -15.53
C ARG A 60 -31.74 21.36 -16.29
N GLU A 61 -31.48 22.61 -15.91
CA GLU A 61 -32.00 23.78 -16.62
C GLU A 61 -31.44 23.86 -18.05
N LEU A 62 -30.17 23.48 -18.25
CA LEU A 62 -29.53 23.48 -19.58
C LEU A 62 -30.13 22.42 -20.49
N SER A 63 -30.44 21.23 -19.95
CA SER A 63 -31.13 20.18 -20.70
C SER A 63 -32.61 20.51 -21.01
N ALA A 64 -33.24 21.36 -20.20
CA ALA A 64 -34.63 21.76 -20.37
C ALA A 64 -34.81 22.95 -21.34
N THR A 65 -33.73 23.66 -21.68
CA THR A 65 -33.77 24.85 -22.55
C THR A 65 -33.43 24.49 -24.00
N SER A 66 -34.30 24.85 -24.95
CA SER A 66 -34.02 24.70 -26.39
C SER A 66 -32.87 25.61 -26.81
N SER A 67 -31.82 25.04 -27.41
CA SER A 67 -30.65 25.81 -27.86
C SER A 67 -30.92 26.69 -29.08
N GLN A 68 -31.99 26.42 -29.83
CA GLN A 68 -32.33 27.15 -31.06
C GLN A 68 -33.27 28.32 -30.78
N ASP A 69 -34.31 28.11 -29.98
CA ASP A 69 -35.32 29.14 -29.70
C ASP A 69 -34.92 30.08 -28.56
N GLU A 70 -34.23 29.55 -27.54
CA GLU A 70 -33.80 30.30 -26.34
C GLU A 70 -32.27 30.47 -26.29
N PHE A 71 -31.62 30.70 -27.45
CA PHE A 71 -30.14 30.75 -27.56
C PHE A 71 -29.47 31.69 -26.55
N ALA A 72 -30.04 32.87 -26.30
CA ALA A 72 -29.49 33.83 -25.34
C ALA A 72 -29.45 33.27 -23.90
N LYS A 73 -30.51 32.58 -23.50
CA LYS A 73 -30.62 31.94 -22.18
C LYS A 73 -29.74 30.69 -22.11
N TRP A 74 -29.76 29.88 -23.17
CA TRP A 74 -28.90 28.70 -23.31
C TRP A 74 -27.42 29.08 -23.20
N ALA A 75 -26.97 30.13 -23.89
CA ALA A 75 -25.59 30.59 -23.86
C ALA A 75 -25.17 31.10 -22.47
N LYS A 76 -26.05 31.83 -21.78
CA LYS A 76 -25.78 32.28 -20.40
C LYS A 76 -25.66 31.10 -19.44
N LEU A 77 -26.57 30.14 -19.54
CA LEU A 77 -26.61 28.96 -18.69
C LEU A 77 -25.43 28.02 -18.96
N ARG A 78 -24.99 27.92 -20.22
CA ARG A 78 -23.79 27.20 -20.61
C ARG A 78 -22.53 27.77 -19.96
N ARG A 79 -22.33 29.09 -19.99
CA ARG A 79 -21.21 29.75 -19.30
C ARG A 79 -21.23 29.51 -17.79
N GLN A 80 -22.41 29.49 -17.18
CA GLN A 80 -22.56 29.16 -15.75
C GLN A 80 -22.22 27.69 -15.46
N HIS A 81 -22.63 26.78 -16.34
CA HIS A 81 -22.28 25.35 -16.27
C HIS A 81 -20.75 25.16 -16.35
N ASP A 82 -20.11 25.76 -17.35
CA ASP A 82 -18.66 25.66 -17.55
C ASP A 82 -17.89 26.25 -16.34
N LYS A 83 -18.32 27.41 -15.82
CA LYS A 83 -17.72 28.03 -14.61
C LYS A 83 -17.85 27.15 -13.36
N LYS A 84 -19.01 26.52 -13.15
CA LYS A 84 -19.24 25.64 -11.99
C LYS A 84 -18.49 24.32 -12.12
N LEU A 85 -18.33 23.82 -13.35
CA LEU A 85 -17.50 22.64 -13.64
C LEU A 85 -16.04 22.92 -13.30
N GLU A 86 -15.50 24.06 -13.72
CA GLU A 86 -14.14 24.48 -13.39
C GLU A 86 -13.91 24.57 -11.87
N GLN A 87 -14.86 25.17 -11.14
CA GLN A 87 -14.80 25.23 -9.67
C GLN A 87 -14.80 23.83 -9.02
N LEU A 88 -15.62 22.91 -9.52
CA LEU A 88 -15.66 21.53 -9.02
C LEU A 88 -14.34 20.79 -9.29
N ASP A 89 -13.76 20.96 -10.48
CA ASP A 89 -12.50 20.31 -10.82
C ASP A 89 -11.31 20.90 -10.07
N ALA A 90 -11.31 22.21 -9.79
CA ALA A 90 -10.34 22.85 -8.91
C ALA A 90 -10.42 22.29 -7.48
N ALA A 91 -11.63 22.24 -6.90
CA ALA A 91 -11.84 21.70 -5.56
C ALA A 91 -11.47 20.22 -5.44
N LYS A 92 -11.71 19.42 -6.48
CA LYS A 92 -11.24 18.02 -6.54
C LYS A 92 -9.72 17.93 -6.57
N LYS A 93 -9.05 18.74 -7.40
CA LYS A 93 -7.58 18.77 -7.47
C LYS A 93 -6.96 19.16 -6.14
N GLU A 94 -7.54 20.12 -5.43
CA GLU A 94 -7.08 20.50 -4.09
C GLU A 94 -7.22 19.35 -3.08
N LEU A 95 -8.35 18.62 -3.10
CA LEU A 95 -8.52 17.45 -2.23
C LEU A 95 -7.52 16.33 -2.55
N GLU A 96 -7.31 16.02 -3.84
CA GLU A 96 -6.32 15.02 -4.24
C GLU A 96 -4.90 15.45 -3.87
N ALA A 97 -4.57 16.73 -4.00
CA ALA A 97 -3.28 17.27 -3.56
C ALA A 97 -3.13 17.20 -2.03
N ALA A 98 -4.16 17.54 -1.27
CA ALA A 98 -4.18 17.42 0.18
C ALA A 98 -4.01 15.95 0.63
N ARG A 99 -4.72 15.02 -0.02
CA ARG A 99 -4.59 13.58 0.22
C ARG A 99 -3.17 13.08 -0.08
N SER A 100 -2.60 13.45 -1.23
CA SER A 100 -1.24 13.06 -1.58
C SER A 100 -0.19 13.62 -0.60
N ASN A 101 -0.34 14.87 -0.17
CA ASN A 101 0.55 15.46 0.83
C ASN A 101 0.41 14.77 2.19
N PHE A 102 -0.81 14.40 2.57
CA PHE A 102 -1.08 13.64 3.77
C PHE A 102 -0.45 12.25 3.73
N ASP A 103 -0.59 11.54 2.60
CA ASP A 103 0.04 10.24 2.37
C ASP A 103 1.56 10.32 2.48
N ARG A 104 2.17 11.37 1.94
CA ARG A 104 3.61 11.62 2.06
C ARG A 104 4.02 11.87 3.51
N TYR A 105 3.27 12.70 4.23
CA TYR A 105 3.54 13.01 5.63
C TYR A 105 3.42 11.76 6.51
N LEU A 106 2.36 10.97 6.36
CA LEU A 106 2.20 9.69 7.06
C LEU A 106 3.30 8.71 6.71
N THR A 107 3.68 8.63 5.43
CA THR A 107 4.79 7.78 5.00
C THR A 107 6.09 8.20 5.67
N ALA A 108 6.36 9.50 5.77
CA ALA A 108 7.54 10.04 6.43
C ALA A 108 7.53 9.75 7.94
N ILE A 109 6.42 10.02 8.64
CA ILE A 109 6.26 9.69 10.06
C ILE A 109 6.46 8.19 10.29
N ARG A 110 5.82 7.35 9.48
CA ARG A 110 5.96 5.90 9.59
C ARG A 110 7.40 5.47 9.41
N MET A 111 8.08 5.96 8.37
CA MET A 111 9.49 5.68 8.17
C MET A 111 10.33 6.14 9.35
N LEU A 112 10.03 7.30 9.93
CA LEU A 112 10.69 7.78 11.13
C LEU A 112 10.45 6.83 12.32
N VAL A 113 9.19 6.51 12.62
CA VAL A 113 8.80 5.65 13.76
C VAL A 113 9.31 4.22 13.59
N THR A 114 9.37 3.69 12.38
CA THR A 114 9.87 2.34 12.12
C THR A 114 11.39 2.31 12.05
N LYS A 115 12.04 3.22 11.31
CA LYS A 115 13.48 3.16 11.05
C LYS A 115 14.32 3.79 12.15
N VAL A 116 13.88 4.89 12.77
CA VAL A 116 14.68 5.55 13.81
C VAL A 116 14.97 4.61 14.98
N PRO A 117 13.98 3.90 15.56
CA PRO A 117 14.27 2.94 16.63
C PRO A 117 15.17 1.79 16.16
N GLN A 118 14.97 1.29 14.94
CA GLN A 118 15.81 0.23 14.35
C GLN A 118 17.29 0.62 14.27
N TYR A 119 17.63 1.89 14.03
CA TYR A 119 19.01 2.35 14.00
C TYR A 119 19.51 2.87 15.36
N PHE A 120 18.64 3.55 16.11
CA PHE A 120 19.00 4.18 17.38
C PHE A 120 19.27 3.18 18.49
N VAL A 121 18.45 2.12 18.60
CA VAL A 121 18.57 1.13 19.68
C VAL A 121 19.90 0.37 19.60
N PRO A 122 20.32 -0.21 18.46
CA PRO A 122 21.63 -0.86 18.35
C PRO A 122 22.80 0.10 18.48
N PHE A 123 22.63 1.35 18.06
CA PHE A 123 23.66 2.37 18.21
C PHE A 123 23.91 2.67 19.69
N TRP A 124 22.85 2.83 20.48
CA TRP A 124 22.94 3.12 21.92
C TRP A 124 23.47 1.93 22.73
N TYR A 125 22.97 0.72 22.45
CA TYR A 125 23.37 -0.51 23.15
C TYR A 125 24.54 -1.25 22.49
N GLY A 126 25.21 -0.65 21.49
CA GLY A 126 26.21 -1.34 20.69
C GLY A 126 27.45 -1.79 21.47
N LYS A 127 27.73 -1.20 22.63
CA LYS A 127 28.86 -1.56 23.51
C LYS A 127 28.54 -2.71 24.47
N GLU A 128 27.26 -3.06 24.63
CA GLU A 128 26.86 -4.15 25.53
C GLU A 128 26.84 -5.48 24.75
N PRO A 129 27.52 -6.53 25.24
CA PRO A 129 27.41 -7.85 24.65
C PRO A 129 26.02 -8.43 24.94
N MET A 130 25.32 -8.88 23.91
CA MET A 130 23.97 -9.45 24.05
C MET A 130 24.01 -10.85 24.65
N PHE A 131 24.88 -11.70 24.10
CA PHE A 131 25.18 -13.02 24.63
C PHE A 131 26.63 -13.40 24.34
N TRP A 132 27.20 -14.20 25.23
CA TRP A 132 28.54 -14.75 25.11
C TRP A 132 28.46 -16.13 24.46
N LEU A 133 29.34 -16.36 23.49
CA LEU A 133 29.43 -17.64 22.80
C LEU A 133 30.40 -18.55 23.57
N PRO A 134 30.07 -19.85 23.76
CA PRO A 134 31.02 -20.79 24.33
C PRO A 134 32.23 -20.92 23.40
N TYR A 135 33.43 -20.85 23.98
CA TYR A 135 34.69 -20.86 23.24
C TYR A 135 34.82 -22.13 22.39
N GLY A 136 35.06 -21.97 21.09
CA GLY A 136 35.31 -23.08 20.15
C GLY A 136 34.08 -23.65 19.43
N TRP A 137 32.88 -23.09 19.62
CA TRP A 137 31.68 -23.56 18.90
C TRP A 137 31.58 -23.00 17.48
N PHE A 138 32.15 -21.81 17.24
CA PHE A 138 32.07 -21.12 15.95
C PHE A 138 33.48 -20.86 15.38
N PRO A 139 33.65 -20.89 14.05
CA PRO A 139 34.91 -20.49 13.43
C PRO A 139 35.16 -18.99 13.65
N TYR A 140 36.44 -18.59 13.73
CA TYR A 140 36.86 -17.21 14.01
C TYR A 140 36.16 -16.15 13.14
N TYR A 141 35.94 -16.44 11.86
CA TYR A 141 35.24 -15.52 10.95
C TYR A 141 33.78 -15.27 11.35
N ALA A 142 33.08 -16.28 11.84
CA ALA A 142 31.70 -16.13 12.30
C ALA A 142 31.64 -15.32 13.61
N GLU A 143 32.55 -15.58 14.55
CA GLU A 143 32.68 -14.78 15.77
C GLU A 143 32.99 -13.30 15.45
N TRP A 144 33.80 -13.05 14.43
CA TRP A 144 34.14 -11.71 13.97
C TRP A 144 32.94 -10.98 13.33
N ILE A 145 32.20 -11.63 12.42
CA ILE A 145 31.03 -11.02 11.76
C ILE A 145 29.93 -10.71 12.78
N ILE A 146 29.67 -11.63 13.70
CA ILE A 146 28.57 -11.52 14.66
C ILE A 146 28.88 -10.49 15.76
N SER A 147 30.15 -10.24 16.07
CA SER A 147 30.60 -9.22 17.05
C SER A 147 30.70 -7.79 16.47
N PHE A 148 30.83 -7.65 15.14
CA PHE A 148 30.82 -6.35 14.48
C PHE A 148 29.50 -5.60 14.75
N PRO A 149 29.46 -4.26 14.93
CA PRO A 149 30.54 -3.27 14.79
C PRO A 149 31.27 -2.87 16.08
N ARG A 150 30.77 -3.24 17.27
CA ARG A 150 31.25 -2.63 18.53
C ARG A 150 31.26 -3.56 19.75
N ALA A 151 30.87 -4.82 19.59
CA ALA A 151 30.90 -5.80 20.67
C ALA A 151 32.29 -6.48 20.75
N PRO A 152 32.72 -6.93 21.94
CA PRO A 152 33.96 -7.69 22.07
C PRO A 152 33.88 -9.03 21.32
N LEU A 153 35.03 -9.48 20.78
CA LEU A 153 35.14 -10.78 20.10
C LEU A 153 34.68 -11.93 21.02
N GLY A 154 33.98 -12.91 20.46
CA GLY A 154 33.35 -14.00 21.23
C GLY A 154 31.99 -13.64 21.83
N SER A 155 31.43 -12.47 21.49
CA SER A 155 30.08 -12.06 21.88
C SER A 155 29.27 -11.59 20.68
N VAL A 156 27.95 -11.50 20.87
CA VAL A 156 27.03 -11.05 19.82
C VAL A 156 26.63 -9.60 20.01
N SER A 157 26.75 -8.84 18.92
CA SER A 157 26.41 -7.43 18.88
C SER A 157 24.90 -7.19 18.80
N ALA A 158 24.46 -6.01 19.24
CA ALA A 158 23.06 -5.61 19.13
C ALA A 158 22.55 -5.61 17.67
N PRO A 159 23.29 -5.12 16.66
CA PRO A 159 22.87 -5.23 15.25
C PRO A 159 22.73 -6.67 14.76
N SER A 160 23.66 -7.57 15.12
CA SER A 160 23.59 -8.98 14.72
C SER A 160 22.37 -9.68 15.31
N TRP A 161 22.06 -9.41 16.59
CA TRP A 161 20.83 -9.89 17.22
C TRP A 161 19.58 -9.34 16.55
N GLN A 162 19.58 -8.06 16.18
CA GLN A 162 18.46 -7.43 15.48
C GLN A 162 18.22 -8.04 14.10
N LEU A 163 19.28 -8.28 13.32
CA LEU A 163 19.18 -8.96 12.02
C LEU A 163 18.60 -10.37 12.16
N ALA A 164 19.02 -11.12 13.18
CA ALA A 164 18.48 -12.43 13.47
C ALA A 164 16.97 -12.36 13.80
N CYS A 165 16.56 -11.44 14.67
CA CYS A 165 15.14 -11.23 15.01
C CYS A 165 14.31 -10.84 13.78
N SER A 166 14.80 -9.91 12.97
CA SER A 166 14.14 -9.44 11.75
C SER A 166 13.94 -10.57 10.74
N GLY A 167 14.97 -11.42 10.55
CA GLY A 167 14.88 -12.59 9.69
C GLY A 167 13.83 -13.59 10.16
N VAL A 168 13.81 -13.93 11.45
CA VAL A 168 12.81 -14.84 12.04
C VAL A 168 11.39 -14.28 11.87
N LEU A 169 11.18 -13.00 12.18
CA LEU A 169 9.87 -12.35 12.04
C LEU A 169 9.40 -12.29 10.58
N THR A 170 10.33 -12.08 9.64
CA THR A 170 10.02 -12.09 8.21
C THR A 170 9.55 -13.47 7.75
N LEU A 171 10.29 -14.52 8.09
CA LEU A 171 9.90 -15.89 7.78
C LEU A 171 8.53 -16.24 8.38
N LEU A 172 8.28 -15.87 9.64
CA LEU A 172 6.98 -16.08 10.28
C LEU A 172 5.86 -15.34 9.54
N SER A 173 6.10 -14.09 9.12
CA SER A 173 5.11 -13.31 8.38
C SER A 173 4.79 -13.94 7.02
N GLU A 174 5.78 -14.45 6.31
CA GLU A 174 5.60 -15.14 5.03
C GLU A 174 4.81 -16.45 5.19
N ILE A 175 5.13 -17.23 6.23
CA ILE A 175 4.40 -18.47 6.56
C ILE A 175 2.94 -18.15 6.87
N LEU A 176 2.66 -17.12 7.68
CA LEU A 176 1.30 -16.71 8.00
C LEU A 176 0.53 -16.25 6.76
N VAL A 177 1.16 -15.48 5.87
CA VAL A 177 0.55 -15.05 4.60
C VAL A 177 0.30 -16.24 3.68
N PHE A 178 1.23 -17.20 3.62
CA PHE A 178 1.07 -18.42 2.82
C PHE A 178 -0.12 -19.26 3.34
N ILE A 179 -0.19 -19.49 4.64
CA ILE A 179 -1.31 -20.21 5.28
C ILE A 179 -2.63 -19.47 5.04
N GLY A 180 -2.66 -18.15 5.26
CA GLY A 180 -3.84 -17.32 5.01
C GLY A 180 -4.30 -17.43 3.55
N LYS A 181 -3.40 -17.25 2.59
CA LYS A 181 -3.70 -17.43 1.16
C LYS A 181 -4.18 -18.84 0.85
N GLN A 182 -3.59 -19.87 1.44
CA GLN A 182 -4.01 -21.25 1.22
C GLN A 182 -5.43 -21.53 1.75
N LEU A 183 -5.76 -21.01 2.94
CA LEU A 183 -7.10 -21.11 3.54
C LEU A 183 -8.14 -20.34 2.72
N PHE A 184 -7.84 -19.11 2.32
CA PHE A 184 -8.74 -18.29 1.47
C PHE A 184 -8.82 -18.76 0.01
N ARG A 185 -7.81 -19.50 -0.49
CA ARG A 185 -7.82 -20.09 -1.83
C ARG A 185 -8.59 -21.41 -1.87
N GLN A 186 -8.61 -22.18 -0.78
CA GLN A 186 -9.49 -23.34 -0.66
C GLN A 186 -10.98 -22.95 -0.67
N SER A 187 -11.37 -21.80 -0.11
CA SER A 187 -12.77 -21.34 -0.17
C SER A 187 -13.24 -20.92 -1.57
N ASN A 188 -12.32 -20.66 -2.51
CA ASN A 188 -12.64 -20.24 -3.88
C ASN A 188 -12.36 -21.30 -4.96
N THR A 189 -11.90 -22.50 -4.59
CA THR A 189 -11.68 -23.58 -5.55
C THR A 189 -12.99 -24.33 -5.80
N LYS A 190 -13.86 -23.77 -6.64
CA LYS A 190 -14.81 -24.58 -7.40
C LYS A 190 -13.98 -25.44 -8.35
N VAL A 191 -13.91 -26.74 -8.06
CA VAL A 191 -13.22 -27.75 -8.88
C VAL A 191 -13.80 -27.73 -10.31
N PRO A 192 -13.00 -27.49 -11.36
CA PRO A 192 -13.44 -27.76 -12.72
C PRO A 192 -13.40 -29.27 -12.95
N ILE A 193 -14.56 -29.85 -13.23
CA ILE A 193 -14.70 -31.24 -13.65
C ILE A 193 -13.99 -31.39 -15.01
N PRO A 194 -13.04 -32.33 -15.17
CA PRO A 194 -12.36 -32.54 -16.44
C PRO A 194 -13.29 -33.28 -17.41
N ALA A 195 -13.73 -32.58 -18.45
CA ALA A 195 -14.38 -33.20 -19.61
C ALA A 195 -13.31 -33.89 -20.47
N GLN A 196 -13.10 -35.19 -20.23
CA GLN A 196 -12.47 -36.06 -21.22
C GLN A 196 -13.55 -36.63 -22.13
N THR A 197 -13.61 -36.19 -23.38
CA THR A 197 -14.03 -37.05 -24.49
C THR A 197 -13.30 -36.64 -25.77
N ALA A 198 -12.38 -37.53 -26.17
CA ALA A 198 -11.98 -37.87 -27.54
C ALA A 198 -11.89 -36.77 -28.61
N SER A 199 -10.65 -36.44 -29.02
CA SER A 199 -10.14 -36.87 -30.33
C SER A 199 -8.71 -36.38 -30.55
N LYS A 200 -7.75 -37.31 -30.53
CA LYS A 200 -6.44 -37.16 -31.17
C LYS A 200 -6.43 -38.11 -32.37
N LYS A 201 -6.45 -37.56 -33.59
CA LYS A 201 -5.70 -38.10 -34.74
C LYS A 201 -5.68 -37.06 -35.87
N ALA A 202 -4.50 -36.47 -36.09
CA ALA A 202 -4.10 -35.83 -37.34
C ALA A 202 -3.85 -36.92 -38.41
N PRO A 203 -3.68 -36.66 -39.74
CA PRO A 203 -2.82 -35.59 -40.28
C PRO A 203 -3.28 -34.97 -41.62
N GLY A 204 -2.49 -34.04 -42.16
CA GLY A 204 -2.28 -33.99 -43.62
C GLY A 204 -2.75 -32.73 -44.35
N SER A 205 -1.75 -32.01 -44.86
CA SER A 205 -1.76 -30.91 -45.81
C SER A 205 -2.37 -31.23 -47.18
N SER A 206 -3.30 -30.38 -47.62
CA SER A 206 -3.67 -30.04 -49.02
C SER A 206 -4.88 -29.10 -48.90
N GLU A 207 -5.13 -28.04 -49.67
CA GLU A 207 -4.53 -27.42 -50.83
C GLU A 207 -5.32 -26.10 -50.95
N LYS A 208 -4.61 -24.96 -50.96
CA LYS A 208 -5.23 -23.65 -51.21
C LYS A 208 -5.39 -23.52 -52.73
N LEU A 209 -6.62 -23.51 -53.23
CA LEU A 209 -6.94 -23.05 -54.57
C LEU A 209 -8.36 -22.45 -54.59
N ASP A 210 -8.43 -21.29 -55.23
CA ASP A 210 -9.62 -20.54 -55.66
C ASP A 210 -10.46 -19.86 -54.54
N VAL A 211 -10.81 -18.58 -54.61
CA VAL A 211 -11.35 -17.86 -55.77
C VAL A 211 -10.93 -16.39 -55.71
N LYS A 212 -10.28 -15.94 -56.77
CA LYS A 212 -10.19 -14.54 -57.18
C LYS A 212 -11.52 -14.17 -57.84
N LYS A 213 -12.30 -13.28 -57.21
CA LYS A 213 -13.37 -12.52 -57.88
C LYS A 213 -13.54 -11.15 -57.22
N ASP A 214 -13.28 -10.15 -58.05
CA ASP A 214 -13.90 -8.83 -58.10
C ASP A 214 -13.30 -7.66 -57.28
N LEU A 215 -12.93 -6.64 -58.09
CA LEU A 215 -12.45 -5.26 -57.84
C LEU A 215 -10.98 -5.03 -57.42
#